data_AF-A0A558GYV4-F1
#
_entry.id   AF-A0A558GYV4-F1
#
_cell.length_a   1.000
_cell.length_b   1.000
_cell.length_c   1.000
_cell.angle_alpha   90.00
_cell.angle_beta   90.00
_cell.angle_gamma   90.00
#
_symmetry.space_group_name_H-M   'P 1'
#
loop_
_entity.id
_entity.type
_entity.pdbx_description
1 polymer ?
#
loop_
_entity_poly.entity_id
_entity_poly.type
_entity_poly.pdbx_seq_one_letter_code
_entity_poly.pdbx_strand_id
1 'polypeptide(L)'
;MAGKTRNTMIVQARRKTEELAAKRREREATLQSLATDYHAATMMAEAGVEEAERQAAELIATAKKNAAAAIDDAKETVRKMLATGETRQGIAELLDVSVSYVRSINVATPKKAKAGADAATAEVQDSEESGSVGVVSGHEGSDH
;
A
#
# COMPACT_ATOMS: atom_id res chain seq x y z
N MET A 1 -46.95 1.90 -69.97
CA MET A 1 -46.54 0.91 -68.94
C MET A 1 -45.28 1.30 -68.13
N ALA A 2 -44.43 2.26 -68.55
CA ALA A 2 -43.15 2.56 -67.87
C ALA A 2 -43.24 3.31 -66.51
N GLY A 3 -44.36 3.99 -66.21
CA GLY A 3 -44.51 4.72 -64.94
C GLY A 3 -44.76 3.83 -63.73
N LYS A 4 -45.41 2.67 -63.92
CA LYS A 4 -45.71 1.71 -62.84
C LYS A 4 -44.43 1.03 -62.32
N THR A 5 -43.50 0.68 -63.22
CA THR A 5 -42.21 0.06 -62.88
C THR A 5 -41.23 1.01 -62.21
N ARG A 6 -41.18 2.29 -62.58
CA ARG A 6 -40.37 3.29 -61.83
C ARG A 6 -40.87 3.49 -60.41
N ASN A 7 -42.20 3.53 -60.22
CA ASN A 7 -42.77 3.74 -58.89
C ASN A 7 -42.51 2.54 -57.96
N THR A 8 -42.60 1.30 -58.47
CA THR A 8 -42.27 0.10 -57.68
C THR A 8 -40.80 0.04 -57.29
N MET A 9 -39.89 0.46 -58.17
CA MET A 9 -38.44 0.50 -57.87
C MET A 9 -38.10 1.53 -56.80
N ILE A 10 -38.75 2.70 -56.81
CA ILE A 10 -38.56 3.73 -55.78
C ILE A 10 -39.06 3.25 -54.41
N VAL A 11 -40.20 2.55 -54.36
CA VAL A 11 -40.73 1.98 -53.10
C VAL A 11 -39.82 0.87 -52.56
N GLN A 12 -39.29 0.01 -53.43
CA GLN A 12 -38.32 -1.02 -53.01
C GLN A 12 -37.00 -0.42 -52.53
N ALA A 13 -36.51 0.64 -53.18
CA ALA A 13 -35.31 1.36 -52.75
C ALA A 13 -35.51 1.98 -51.36
N ARG A 14 -36.66 2.62 -51.10
CA ARG A 14 -36.99 3.17 -49.77
C ARG A 14 -37.05 2.11 -48.68
N ARG A 15 -37.71 0.97 -48.95
CA ARG A 15 -37.76 -0.16 -48.00
C ARG A 15 -36.36 -0.70 -47.67
N LYS A 16 -35.49 -0.84 -48.68
CA LYS A 16 -34.11 -1.26 -48.47
C LYS A 16 -33.30 -0.24 -47.66
N THR A 17 -33.50 1.05 -47.89
CA THR A 17 -32.83 2.10 -47.10
C THR A 17 -33.31 2.14 -45.66
N GLU A 18 -34.61 1.92 -45.43
CA GLU A 18 -35.18 1.83 -44.08
C GLU A 18 -34.68 0.60 -43.34
N GLU A 19 -34.59 -0.56 -44.01
CA GLU A 19 -34.04 -1.79 -43.44
C GLU A 19 -32.55 -1.66 -43.09
N LEU A 20 -31.76 -1.02 -43.97
CA LEU A 20 -30.35 -0.74 -43.69
C LEU A 20 -30.18 0.26 -42.54
N ALA A 21 -31.04 1.27 -42.46
CA ALA A 21 -31.03 2.21 -41.34
C ALA A 21 -31.41 1.52 -40.02
N ALA A 22 -32.38 0.62 -40.03
CA ALA A 22 -32.75 -0.19 -38.85
C ALA A 22 -31.58 -1.08 -38.41
N LYS A 23 -30.96 -1.82 -39.33
CA LYS A 23 -29.78 -2.66 -39.04
C LYS A 23 -28.59 -1.85 -38.51
N ARG A 24 -28.41 -0.60 -38.96
CA ARG A 24 -27.38 0.29 -38.41
C ARG A 24 -27.69 0.71 -36.98
N ARG A 25 -28.94 1.10 -36.70
CA ARG A 25 -29.36 1.45 -35.33
C ARG A 25 -29.23 0.28 -34.36
N GLU A 26 -29.60 -0.93 -34.79
CA GLU A 26 -29.40 -2.14 -33.98
C GLU A 26 -27.93 -2.36 -33.66
N ARG A 27 -27.04 -2.25 -34.67
CA ARG A 27 -25.59 -2.36 -34.45
C ARG A 27 -25.06 -1.27 -33.52
N GLU A 28 -25.48 -0.03 -33.71
CA GLU A 28 -25.10 1.09 -32.84
C GLU A 28 -25.53 0.86 -31.39
N ALA A 29 -26.76 0.39 -31.18
CA ALA A 29 -27.25 0.03 -29.84
C ALA A 29 -26.43 -1.11 -29.21
N THR A 30 -26.09 -2.15 -29.98
CA THR A 30 -25.23 -3.24 -29.47
C THR A 30 -23.82 -2.76 -29.13
N LEU A 31 -23.23 -1.88 -29.95
CA LEU A 31 -21.91 -1.32 -29.68
C LEU A 31 -21.91 -0.42 -28.44
N GLN A 32 -22.97 0.36 -28.25
CA GLN A 32 -23.15 1.18 -27.05
C GLN A 32 -23.25 0.32 -25.80
N SER A 33 -24.05 -0.76 -25.84
CA SER A 33 -24.14 -1.72 -24.73
C SER A 33 -22.80 -2.35 -24.40
N LEU A 34 -22.06 -2.82 -25.42
CA LEU A 34 -20.75 -3.43 -25.20
C LEU A 34 -19.73 -2.42 -24.65
N ALA A 35 -19.80 -1.16 -25.09
CA ALA A 35 -18.92 -0.11 -24.58
C ALA A 35 -19.23 0.21 -23.10
N THR A 36 -20.51 0.25 -22.70
CA THR A 36 -20.88 0.44 -21.29
C THR A 36 -20.46 -0.74 -20.43
N ASP A 37 -20.62 -1.97 -20.92
CA ASP A 37 -20.23 -3.18 -20.20
C ASP A 37 -18.71 -3.24 -20.02
N TYR A 38 -17.96 -2.92 -21.08
CA TYR A 38 -16.50 -2.83 -21.02
C TYR A 38 -16.06 -1.79 -20.00
N HIS A 39 -16.61 -0.57 -20.06
CA HIS A 39 -16.24 0.49 -19.12
C HIS A 39 -16.56 0.13 -17.67
N ALA A 40 -17.75 -0.45 -17.42
CA ALA A 40 -18.11 -0.93 -16.10
C ALA A 40 -17.16 -2.02 -15.60
N ALA A 41 -16.81 -2.98 -16.46
CA ALA A 41 -15.87 -4.06 -16.12
C ALA A 41 -14.46 -3.51 -15.80
N THR A 42 -13.97 -2.54 -16.57
CA THR A 42 -12.67 -1.90 -16.31
C THR A 42 -12.68 -1.15 -14.98
N MET A 43 -13.72 -0.34 -14.71
CA MET A 43 -13.83 0.38 -13.44
C MET A 43 -13.91 -0.56 -12.23
N MET A 44 -14.65 -1.68 -12.37
CA MET A 44 -14.70 -2.70 -11.30
C MET A 44 -13.36 -3.41 -11.11
N ALA A 45 -12.65 -3.70 -12.21
CA ALA A 45 -11.33 -4.32 -12.14
C ALA A 45 -10.31 -3.40 -11.46
N GLU A 46 -10.29 -2.11 -11.82
CA GLU A 46 -9.43 -1.10 -11.19
C GLU A 46 -9.75 -0.95 -9.69
N ALA A 47 -11.02 -0.83 -9.33
CA ALA A 47 -11.44 -0.77 -7.93
C ALA A 47 -11.03 -2.03 -7.15
N GLY A 48 -11.14 -3.22 -7.76
CA GLY A 48 -10.72 -4.48 -7.16
C GLY A 48 -9.21 -4.56 -6.93
N VAL A 49 -8.41 -4.04 -7.87
CA VAL A 49 -6.95 -3.95 -7.72
C VAL A 49 -6.59 -2.98 -6.60
N GLU A 50 -7.18 -1.79 -6.57
CA GLU A 50 -6.91 -0.79 -5.53
C GLU A 50 -7.26 -1.31 -4.11
N GLU A 51 -8.40 -2.01 -3.98
CA GLU A 51 -8.78 -2.63 -2.70
C GLU A 51 -7.79 -3.74 -2.29
N ALA A 52 -7.37 -4.58 -3.23
CA ALA A 52 -6.39 -5.63 -2.95
C ALA A 52 -5.03 -5.06 -2.53
N GLU A 53 -4.56 -4.00 -3.18
CA GLU A 53 -3.32 -3.30 -2.82
C GLU A 53 -3.41 -2.69 -1.42
N ARG A 54 -4.55 -2.08 -1.09
CA ARG A 54 -4.79 -1.53 0.25
C ARG A 54 -4.73 -2.63 1.32
N GLN A 55 -5.41 -3.75 1.10
CA GLN A 55 -5.40 -4.89 2.03
C GLN A 55 -3.99 -5.48 2.19
N ALA A 56 -3.24 -5.62 1.09
CA ALA A 56 -1.87 -6.10 1.13
C ALA A 56 -0.97 -5.14 1.94
N ALA A 57 -1.10 -3.82 1.73
CA ALA A 57 -0.35 -2.82 2.48
C ALA A 57 -0.65 -2.88 3.98
N GLU A 58 -1.92 -3.04 4.36
CA GLU A 58 -2.33 -3.18 5.76
C GLU A 58 -1.79 -4.45 6.42
N LEU A 59 -1.83 -5.58 5.71
CA LEU A 59 -1.24 -6.84 6.17
C LEU A 59 0.27 -6.73 6.35
N ILE A 60 0.97 -6.10 5.39
CA ILE A 60 2.42 -5.87 5.50
C ILE A 60 2.75 -4.95 6.68
N ALA A 61 1.98 -3.88 6.87
CA ALA A 61 2.17 -2.97 8.00
C ALA A 61 1.96 -3.70 9.35
N THR A 62 0.92 -4.51 9.43
CA THR A 62 0.62 -5.32 10.62
C THR A 62 1.71 -6.36 10.89
N ALA A 63 2.17 -7.06 9.85
CA ALA A 63 3.27 -8.02 9.95
C ALA A 63 4.57 -7.35 10.43
N LYS A 64 4.91 -6.17 9.91
CA LYS A 64 6.07 -5.39 10.36
C LYS A 64 5.96 -5.00 11.83
N LYS A 65 4.78 -4.56 12.28
CA LYS A 65 4.53 -4.22 13.68
C LYS A 65 4.67 -5.45 14.60
N ASN A 66 4.10 -6.59 14.20
CA ASN A 66 4.21 -7.83 14.96
C ASN A 66 5.65 -8.36 15.01
N ALA A 67 6.39 -8.26 13.91
CA ALA A 67 7.80 -8.63 13.88
C ALA A 67 8.63 -7.74 14.80
N ALA A 68 8.40 -6.43 14.82
CA ALA A 68 9.07 -5.51 15.73
C ALA A 68 8.76 -5.85 17.20
N ALA A 69 7.49 -6.12 17.53
CA ALA A 69 7.08 -6.54 18.87
C ALA A 69 7.75 -7.87 19.28
N ALA A 70 7.74 -8.87 18.40
CA ALA A 70 8.39 -10.17 18.67
C ALA A 70 9.91 -10.03 18.88
N ILE A 71 10.57 -9.13 18.13
CA ILE A 71 11.98 -8.83 18.34
C ILE A 71 12.19 -8.20 19.73
N ASP A 72 11.33 -7.28 20.15
CA ASP A 72 11.47 -6.65 21.46
C ASP A 72 11.18 -7.62 22.62
N ASP A 73 10.20 -8.51 22.47
CA ASP A 73 9.94 -9.61 23.41
C ASP A 73 11.13 -10.58 23.50
N ALA A 74 11.76 -10.90 22.36
CA ALA A 74 12.97 -11.72 22.32
C ALA A 74 14.12 -11.03 23.06
N LYS A 75 14.33 -9.72 22.85
CA LYS A 75 15.32 -8.95 23.60
C LYS A 75 15.02 -8.94 25.10
N GLU A 76 13.76 -8.80 25.50
CA GLU A 76 13.36 -8.86 26.91
C GLU A 76 13.66 -10.24 27.52
N THR A 77 13.41 -11.32 26.79
CA THR A 77 13.75 -12.69 27.21
C THR A 77 15.25 -12.83 27.45
N VAL A 78 16.08 -12.34 26.52
CA VAL A 78 17.54 -12.32 26.70
C VAL A 78 17.95 -11.49 27.93
N ARG A 79 17.32 -10.34 28.19
CA ARG A 79 17.57 -9.56 29.41
C ARG A 79 17.22 -10.34 30.68
N LYS A 80 16.11 -11.08 30.69
CA LYS A 80 15.71 -11.94 31.82
C LYS A 80 16.71 -13.07 32.05
N MET A 81 17.21 -13.70 30.99
CA MET A 81 18.26 -14.72 31.07
C MET A 81 19.60 -14.15 31.55
N LEU A 82 19.98 -12.94 31.14
CA LEU A 82 21.17 -12.27 31.67
C LEU A 82 21.00 -11.93 33.16
N ALA A 83 19.79 -11.60 33.60
CA ALA A 83 19.49 -11.29 35.00
C ALA A 83 19.56 -12.53 35.92
N THR A 84 19.47 -13.76 35.39
CA THR A 84 19.64 -14.99 36.19
C THR A 84 21.11 -15.29 36.51
N GLY A 85 22.05 -14.54 35.93
CA GLY A 85 23.49 -14.72 36.11
C GLY A 85 24.14 -15.63 35.06
N GLU A 86 23.39 -16.06 34.04
CA GLU A 86 23.94 -16.87 32.95
C GLU A 86 24.96 -16.08 32.12
N THR A 87 25.98 -16.77 31.60
CA THR A 87 27.01 -16.11 30.80
C THR A 87 26.47 -15.72 29.43
N ARG A 88 26.96 -14.61 28.87
CA ARG A 88 26.57 -14.17 27.51
C ARG A 88 26.86 -15.23 26.45
N GLN A 89 27.91 -16.02 26.65
CA GLN A 89 28.28 -17.11 25.75
C GLN A 89 27.32 -18.30 25.90
N GLY A 90 26.97 -18.69 27.13
CA GLY A 90 25.96 -19.72 27.38
C GLY A 90 24.59 -19.38 26.81
N ILE A 91 24.14 -18.12 26.92
CA ILE A 91 22.89 -17.66 26.31
C ILE A 91 22.96 -17.68 24.78
N ALA A 92 24.09 -17.26 24.21
CA ALA A 92 24.30 -17.25 22.76
C ALA A 92 24.24 -18.67 22.18
N GLU A 93 24.90 -19.63 22.83
CA GLU A 93 24.87 -21.05 22.45
C GLU A 93 23.47 -21.66 22.63
N LEU A 94 22.77 -21.32 23.72
CA LEU A 94 21.43 -21.85 24.01
C LEU A 94 20.36 -21.37 23.02
N LEU A 95 20.45 -20.11 22.58
CA LEU A 95 19.47 -19.51 21.66
C LEU A 95 19.90 -19.58 20.19
N ASP A 96 21.06 -20.18 19.90
CA ASP A 96 21.68 -20.22 18.57
C ASP A 96 21.80 -18.83 17.92
N VAL A 97 22.29 -17.87 18.71
CA VAL A 97 22.50 -16.47 18.28
C VAL A 97 23.95 -16.05 18.48
N SER A 98 24.38 -15.01 17.77
CA SER A 98 25.74 -14.50 17.97
C SER A 98 25.93 -13.88 19.35
N VAL A 99 27.13 -14.06 19.93
CA VAL A 99 27.53 -13.39 21.17
C VAL A 99 27.45 -11.86 21.03
N SER A 100 27.67 -11.34 19.81
CA SER A 100 27.52 -9.91 19.51
C SER A 100 26.07 -9.43 19.68
N TYR A 101 25.10 -10.23 19.26
CA TYR A 101 23.67 -9.94 19.46
C TYR A 101 23.29 -9.92 20.94
N VAL A 102 23.75 -10.90 21.73
CA VAL A 102 23.51 -10.90 23.19
C VAL A 102 24.17 -9.69 23.85
N ARG A 103 25.34 -9.25 23.36
CA ARG A 103 26.05 -8.06 23.85
C ARG A 103 25.33 -6.75 23.49
N SER A 104 24.70 -6.66 22.31
CA SER A 104 24.01 -5.45 21.86
C SER A 104 22.71 -5.19 22.62
N ILE A 105 22.14 -6.24 23.23
CA ILE A 105 21.02 -6.15 24.15
C ILE A 105 21.57 -5.57 25.47
N ASN A 106 21.64 -4.24 25.51
CA ASN A 106 22.09 -3.48 26.66
C ASN A 106 21.29 -3.92 27.88
N VAL A 107 21.98 -4.55 28.83
CA VAL A 107 21.49 -4.69 30.21
C VAL A 107 21.65 -3.30 30.83
N ALA A 108 20.77 -2.37 30.44
CA ALA A 108 20.48 -1.26 31.32
C ALA A 108 19.94 -1.95 32.58
N THR A 109 20.81 -2.07 33.58
CA THR A 109 20.42 -2.41 34.94
C THR A 109 19.15 -1.61 35.21
N PRO A 110 18.05 -2.24 35.63
CA PRO A 110 16.94 -1.46 36.13
C PRO A 110 17.55 -0.63 37.26
N LYS A 111 17.77 0.67 37.01
CA LYS A 111 18.02 1.65 38.05
C LYS A 111 16.81 1.44 38.94
N LYS A 112 17.01 0.77 40.08
CA LYS A 112 16.02 0.67 41.15
C LYS A 112 15.40 2.05 41.23
N ALA A 113 14.14 2.17 40.85
CA ALA A 113 13.36 3.36 41.13
C ALA A 113 13.42 3.51 42.64
N LYS A 114 14.32 4.40 43.08
CA LYS A 114 14.47 4.74 44.48
C LYS A 114 13.20 5.54 44.78
N ALA A 115 12.23 4.87 45.38
CA ALA A 115 11.14 5.56 46.07
C ALA A 115 11.80 6.55 47.04
N GLY A 116 11.59 7.83 46.78
CA GLY A 116 12.28 8.92 47.44
C GLY A 116 11.78 10.22 46.87
N ALA A 117 10.53 10.56 47.22
CA ALA A 117 10.12 11.95 47.31
C ALA A 117 11.15 12.67 48.20
N ASP A 118 11.83 13.69 47.67
CA ASP A 118 11.60 15.08 48.04
C ASP A 118 12.55 16.03 47.28
N ALA A 119 12.04 17.23 47.05
CA ALA A 119 12.64 18.50 46.63
C ALA A 119 14.13 18.57 46.20
N ALA A 120 14.38 19.17 45.03
CA ALA A 120 14.92 20.55 44.91
C ALA A 120 15.36 20.88 43.46
N THR A 121 14.61 21.80 42.84
CA THR A 121 15.03 22.95 42.01
C THR A 121 16.46 23.01 41.42
N ALA A 122 16.53 23.18 40.09
CA ALA A 122 17.16 24.31 39.35
C ALA A 122 17.37 23.86 37.88
N GLU A 123 16.55 24.27 36.92
CA GLU A 123 16.60 25.53 36.14
C GLU A 123 17.76 25.65 35.11
N VAL A 124 17.34 25.86 33.83
CA VAL A 124 17.94 26.72 32.79
C VAL A 124 19.18 26.12 32.08
N GLN A 125 19.40 26.11 30.75
CA GLN A 125 19.30 27.09 29.64
C GLN A 125 19.43 26.26 28.33
N ASP A 126 18.61 26.43 27.29
CA ASP A 126 18.71 27.42 26.20
C ASP A 126 19.46 26.93 24.95
N SER A 127 18.89 27.28 23.79
CA SER A 127 19.46 27.32 22.44
C SER A 127 19.90 26.01 21.76
N GLU A 128 19.12 25.56 20.77
CA GLU A 128 19.70 25.36 19.42
C GLU A 128 18.76 25.90 18.34
N GLU A 129 19.34 26.87 17.63
CA GLU A 129 18.88 27.68 16.53
C GLU A 129 18.89 26.88 15.22
N SER A 130 17.83 27.07 14.44
CA SER A 130 17.79 27.25 12.98
C SER A 130 18.74 26.46 12.07
N GLY A 131 18.14 25.68 11.15
CA GLY A 131 18.86 25.07 10.03
C GLY A 131 17.94 24.48 8.96
N SER A 132 16.96 25.27 8.48
CA SER A 132 16.08 24.94 7.36
C SER A 132 16.82 24.96 6.02
N VAL A 133 16.71 23.90 5.21
CA VAL A 133 16.69 24.02 3.74
C VAL A 133 15.88 22.87 3.12
N GLY A 134 14.67 23.19 2.63
CA GLY A 134 14.08 22.51 1.47
C GLY A 134 14.72 23.06 0.18
N VAL A 135 14.45 22.64 -1.06
CA VAL A 135 13.36 21.92 -1.73
C VAL A 135 13.93 21.48 -3.11
N VAL A 136 13.13 20.71 -3.89
CA VAL A 136 13.10 20.62 -5.38
C VAL A 136 13.94 19.48 -5.97
N SER A 137 13.36 18.35 -6.40
CA SER A 137 12.55 18.10 -7.61
C SER A 137 13.33 18.32 -8.92
N GLY A 138 13.72 17.23 -9.58
CA GLY A 138 14.41 17.25 -10.87
C GLY A 138 14.07 16.01 -11.68
N HIS A 139 13.02 16.13 -12.47
CA HIS A 139 12.67 15.25 -13.59
C HIS A 139 13.42 15.72 -14.82
N GLU A 140 14.27 14.88 -15.41
CA GLU A 140 14.68 15.02 -16.81
C GLU A 140 14.74 13.64 -17.45
N GLY A 141 13.90 13.44 -18.45
CA GLY A 141 14.08 12.40 -19.45
C GLY A 141 15.21 12.77 -20.39
N SER A 142 15.77 11.77 -21.06
CA SER A 142 16.44 11.97 -22.34
C SER A 142 16.19 10.76 -23.20
N ASP A 143 15.49 11.01 -24.31
CA ASP A 143 15.45 10.16 -25.49
C ASP A 143 16.86 9.79 -25.95
N HIS A 144 17.03 8.53 -26.38
CA HIS A 144 17.96 8.13 -27.42
C HIS A 144 17.51 6.84 -28.10
#